data_AF-A0A0K8UZX8-F1
#
_entry.id   AF-A0A0K8UZX8-F1
#
_cell.length_a   1.000
_cell.length_b   1.000
_cell.length_c   1.000
_cell.angle_alpha   90.00
_cell.angle_beta   90.00
_cell.angle_gamma   90.00
#
_symmetry.space_group_name_H-M   'P 1'
#
loop_
_entity.id
_entity.type
_entity.pdbx_description
1 polymer ?
#
loop_
_entity_poly.entity_id
_entity_poly.type
_entity_poly.pdbx_seq_one_letter_code
_entity_poly.pdbx_strand_id
1 'polypeptide(L)'
;MLKTEIKWSVLLLLQFVFVVLAGAQGGQSVAADKLDVTILYESLCPDSIRFMGRQLAPAYGNLKQNLNVNLVPFGKSRSVNHGNEFYCQHGPAECAGNRLQSCVLNQPSTQDQRVRFAICQMLANDKQNVEEVRPDKFYISENNFYS
;
A
#
# COMPACT_ATOMS: atom_id res chain seq x y z
N MET A 1 -58.02 42.15 -8.24
CA MET A 1 -57.10 42.04 -7.09
C MET A 1 -57.48 40.79 -6.30
N LEU A 2 -56.82 39.65 -6.51
CA LEU A 2 -57.01 38.47 -5.65
C LEU A 2 -56.07 38.62 -4.44
N LYS A 3 -56.63 38.78 -3.24
CA LYS A 3 -55.89 38.69 -1.99
C LYS A 3 -55.72 37.22 -1.64
N THR A 4 -54.51 36.70 -1.79
CA THR A 4 -54.17 35.34 -1.36
C THR A 4 -53.96 35.33 0.16
N GLU A 5 -55.00 34.94 0.90
CA GLU A 5 -54.93 34.65 2.33
C GLU A 5 -54.22 33.31 2.54
N ILE A 6 -52.89 33.32 2.57
CA ILE A 6 -52.10 32.15 2.90
C ILE A 6 -52.33 31.85 4.38
N LYS A 7 -53.21 30.88 4.66
CA LYS A 7 -53.51 30.40 6.01
C LYS A 7 -52.20 29.98 6.68
N TRP A 8 -51.99 30.41 7.92
CA TRP A 8 -50.81 30.09 8.73
C TRP A 8 -50.47 28.60 8.78
N SER A 9 -51.49 27.73 8.66
CA SER A 9 -51.31 26.28 8.51
C SER A 9 -50.49 25.87 7.27
N VAL A 10 -50.63 26.60 6.16
CA VAL A 10 -49.85 26.37 4.93
C VAL A 10 -48.39 26.80 5.14
N LEU A 11 -48.15 27.90 5.87
CA LEU A 11 -46.80 28.37 6.18
C LEU A 11 -46.07 27.40 7.12
N LEU A 12 -46.78 26.87 8.12
CA LEU A 12 -46.26 25.85 9.05
C LEU A 12 -45.95 24.53 8.32
N LEU A 13 -46.81 24.10 7.40
CA LEU A 13 -46.57 22.91 6.58
C LEU A 13 -45.35 23.09 5.67
N LEU A 14 -45.19 24.26 5.04
CA LEU A 14 -44.02 24.56 4.20
C LEU A 14 -42.72 24.55 5.00
N GLN A 15 -42.71 25.06 6.23
CA GLN A 15 -41.54 24.99 7.12
C GLN A 15 -41.20 23.55 7.50
N PHE A 16 -42.21 22.71 7.79
CA PHE A 16 -42.01 21.31 8.13
C PHE A 16 -41.43 20.51 6.94
N VAL A 17 -41.94 20.77 5.73
CA VAL A 17 -41.42 20.16 4.49
C VAL A 17 -39.96 20.56 4.26
N PHE A 18 -39.59 21.82 4.46
CA PHE A 18 -38.21 22.28 4.29
C PHE A 18 -37.23 21.60 5.25
N VAL A 19 -37.65 21.37 6.51
CA VAL A 19 -36.85 20.65 7.52
C VAL A 19 -36.65 19.18 7.14
N VAL A 20 -37.68 18.51 6.60
CA VAL A 20 -37.58 17.12 6.14
C VAL A 20 -36.66 16.98 4.93
N LEU A 21 -36.69 17.92 3.98
CA LEU A 21 -35.78 17.95 2.83
C LEU A 21 -34.33 18.26 3.22
N ALA A 22 -34.12 19.15 4.19
CA ALA A 22 -32.77 19.46 4.68
C ALA A 22 -32.16 18.34 5.53
N GLY A 23 -32.98 17.53 6.20
CA GLY A 23 -32.55 16.40 7.03
C GLY A 23 -32.13 15.15 6.25
N ALA A 24 -32.35 15.09 4.93
CA ALA A 24 -31.97 13.98 4.07
C ALA A 24 -30.53 14.09 3.53
N GLN A 25 -29.60 14.68 4.29
CA GLN A 25 -28.18 14.55 3.97
C GLN A 25 -27.72 13.14 4.36
N GLY A 26 -27.72 12.25 3.35
CA GLY A 26 -27.17 10.91 3.46
C GLY A 26 -25.79 10.94 4.10
N GLY A 27 -25.57 10.03 5.04
CA GLY A 27 -24.31 9.91 5.75
C GLY A 27 -23.14 9.93 4.75
N GLN A 28 -22.26 10.91 4.88
CA GLN A 28 -21.01 10.89 4.16
C GLN A 28 -20.28 9.62 4.58
N SER A 29 -20.06 8.71 3.63
CA SER A 29 -19.09 7.65 3.80
C SER A 29 -17.73 8.32 3.95
N VAL A 30 -17.32 8.58 5.19
CA VAL A 30 -15.91 8.85 5.50
C VAL A 30 -15.18 7.61 4.99
N ALA A 31 -14.45 7.77 3.88
CA ALA A 31 -13.58 6.70 3.41
C ALA A 31 -12.68 6.35 4.61
N ALA A 32 -12.77 5.12 5.09
CA ALA A 32 -11.99 4.70 6.25
C ALA A 32 -10.51 4.96 5.93
N ASP A 33 -9.85 5.78 6.75
CA ASP A 33 -8.45 6.11 6.56
C ASP A 33 -7.63 4.83 6.55
N LYS A 34 -6.81 4.68 5.49
CA LYS A 34 -5.90 3.54 5.39
C LYS A 34 -4.82 3.68 6.47
N LEU A 35 -4.41 2.55 7.03
CA LEU A 35 -3.30 2.50 7.97
C LEU A 35 -1.97 2.57 7.21
N ASP A 36 -1.12 3.54 7.56
CA ASP A 36 0.23 3.65 7.04
C ASP A 36 1.14 2.61 7.72
N VAL A 37 1.77 1.76 6.91
CA VAL A 37 2.71 0.72 7.36
C VAL A 37 4.02 0.87 6.62
N THR A 38 5.10 1.13 7.36
CA THR A 38 6.46 1.13 6.82
C THR A 38 7.18 -0.15 7.20
N ILE A 39 7.75 -0.84 6.20
CA ILE A 39 8.49 -2.08 6.36
C ILE A 39 9.95 -1.80 6.06
N LEU A 40 10.80 -1.96 7.07
CA LEU A 40 12.26 -1.82 6.98
C LEU A 40 12.88 -3.21 6.90
N TYR A 41 13.64 -3.50 5.85
CA TYR A 41 14.14 -4.85 5.60
C TYR A 41 15.45 -4.85 4.80
N GLU A 42 16.10 -6.01 4.71
CA GLU A 42 17.36 -6.22 3.98
C GLU A 42 17.20 -7.40 3.03
N SER A 43 17.74 -7.27 1.82
CA SER A 43 17.52 -8.26 0.76
C SER A 43 18.07 -9.65 1.08
N LEU A 44 19.15 -9.78 1.87
CA LEU A 44 19.73 -11.07 2.25
C LEU A 44 19.49 -11.49 3.70
N CYS A 45 18.79 -10.66 4.49
CA CYS A 45 18.46 -11.03 5.87
C CYS A 45 17.43 -12.17 5.90
N PRO A 46 17.74 -13.32 6.53
CA PRO A 46 16.82 -14.47 6.57
C PRO A 46 15.46 -14.15 7.21
N ASP A 47 15.43 -13.30 8.23
CA ASP A 47 14.20 -12.90 8.90
C ASP A 47 13.34 -11.97 8.02
N SER A 48 13.98 -11.06 7.28
CA SER A 48 13.30 -10.22 6.29
C SER A 48 12.66 -11.06 5.18
N ILE A 49 13.42 -12.02 4.63
CA ILE A 49 12.91 -12.96 3.61
C ILE A 49 11.72 -13.75 4.18
N ARG A 50 11.85 -14.28 5.40
CA ARG A 50 10.78 -15.03 6.07
C ARG A 50 9.53 -14.18 6.29
N PHE A 51 9.68 -12.93 6.72
CA PHE A 51 8.55 -12.01 6.90
C PHE A 51 7.84 -11.74 5.56
N MET A 52 8.60 -11.38 4.52
CA MET A 52 8.04 -11.06 3.20
C MET A 52 7.29 -12.26 2.60
N GLY A 53 7.86 -13.46 2.69
CA GLY A 53 7.27 -14.68 2.14
C GLY A 53 6.15 -15.29 2.98
N ARG A 54 6.30 -15.36 4.31
CA ARG A 54 5.40 -16.14 5.18
C ARG A 54 4.38 -15.30 5.95
N GLN A 55 4.51 -13.97 5.93
CA GLN A 55 3.59 -13.08 6.64
C GLN A 55 2.99 -12.05 5.69
N LEU A 56 3.81 -11.25 5.01
CA LEU A 56 3.30 -10.21 4.13
C LEU A 56 2.57 -10.80 2.92
N ALA A 57 3.22 -11.71 2.19
CA ALA A 57 2.62 -12.33 1.00
C ALA A 57 1.25 -12.96 1.30
N PRO A 58 1.08 -13.87 2.30
CA PRO A 58 -0.20 -14.47 2.64
C PRO A 58 -1.20 -13.55 3.37
N ALA A 59 -0.87 -12.27 3.59
CA ALA A 59 -1.82 -11.33 4.20
C ALA A 59 -2.23 -10.22 3.24
N TYR A 60 -1.37 -9.88 2.28
CA TYR A 60 -1.49 -8.66 1.49
C TYR A 60 -2.78 -8.58 0.67
N GLY A 61 -3.26 -9.69 0.12
CA GLY A 61 -4.52 -9.73 -0.64
C GLY A 61 -5.72 -9.18 0.14
N ASN A 62 -5.80 -9.54 1.43
CA ASN A 62 -6.88 -9.11 2.34
C ASN A 62 -6.64 -7.71 2.91
N LEU A 63 -5.38 -7.29 3.05
CA LEU A 63 -5.02 -6.04 3.72
C LEU A 63 -4.84 -4.84 2.76
N LYS A 64 -4.56 -5.06 1.47
CA LYS A 64 -4.17 -4.00 0.53
C LYS A 64 -5.17 -2.84 0.39
N GLN A 65 -6.44 -3.07 0.67
CA GLN A 65 -7.47 -2.03 0.64
C GLN A 65 -7.49 -1.16 1.90
N ASN A 66 -6.93 -1.65 3.00
CA ASN A 66 -6.88 -0.97 4.29
C ASN A 66 -5.49 -0.42 4.63
N LEU A 67 -4.48 -0.71 3.82
CA LEU A 67 -3.09 -0.30 4.07
C LEU A 67 -2.53 0.62 3.00
N ASN A 68 -1.75 1.59 3.46
CA ASN A 68 -0.73 2.29 2.68
C ASN A 68 0.63 1.69 3.04
N VAL A 69 1.22 0.91 2.13
CA VAL A 69 2.47 0.18 2.38
C VAL A 69 3.66 0.95 1.81
N ASN A 70 4.59 1.31 2.69
CA ASN A 70 5.89 1.88 2.36
C ASN A 70 7.00 0.84 2.58
N LEU A 71 7.85 0.65 1.58
CA LEU A 71 8.90 -0.39 1.58
C LEU A 71 10.27 0.27 1.56
N VAL A 72 11.13 -0.07 2.53
CA VAL A 72 12.49 0.50 2.64
C VAL A 72 13.52 -0.64 2.73
N PRO A 73 14.09 -1.06 1.58
CA PRO A 73 15.14 -2.07 1.52
C PRO A 73 16.50 -1.44 1.89
N PHE A 74 16.78 -1.35 3.19
CA PHE A 74 18.01 -0.78 3.73
C PHE A 74 18.42 -1.47 5.04
N GLY A 75 17.49 -1.55 6.00
CA GLY A 75 17.69 -2.22 7.29
C GLY A 75 18.97 -1.77 8.01
N LYS A 76 19.85 -2.72 8.34
CA LYS A 76 21.13 -2.47 9.03
C LYS A 76 22.26 -1.96 8.12
N SER A 77 21.95 -1.59 6.88
CA SER A 77 22.92 -0.94 6.01
C SER A 77 23.39 0.40 6.62
N ARG A 78 24.59 0.83 6.23
CA ARG A 78 25.13 2.14 6.58
C ARG A 78 25.45 2.90 5.30
N SER A 79 24.98 4.13 5.24
CA SER A 79 25.36 5.09 4.20
C SER A 79 26.54 5.91 4.72
N VAL A 80 27.59 6.02 3.93
CA VAL A 80 28.75 6.87 4.24
C VAL A 80 29.02 7.81 3.07
N ASN A 81 29.90 8.79 3.28
CA ASN A 81 30.29 9.76 2.26
C ASN A 81 29.07 10.44 1.61
N HIS A 82 28.09 10.86 2.43
CA HIS A 82 26.85 11.49 2.01
C HIS A 82 26.00 10.66 1.02
N GLY A 83 26.02 9.33 1.13
CA GLY A 83 25.24 8.44 0.24
C GLY A 83 26.00 7.95 -0.99
N ASN A 84 27.29 8.23 -1.09
CA ASN A 84 28.11 7.72 -2.18
C ASN A 84 28.50 6.24 -1.98
N GLU A 85 28.54 5.77 -0.73
CA GLU A 85 28.94 4.41 -0.40
C GLU A 85 27.96 3.78 0.60
N PHE A 86 27.74 2.48 0.42
CA PHE A 86 26.84 1.69 1.25
C PHE A 86 27.54 0.44 1.77
N TYR A 87 27.42 0.19 3.06
CA TYR A 87 27.93 -0.99 3.75
C TYR A 87 26.76 -1.80 4.29
N CYS A 88 26.67 -3.06 3.88
CA CYS A 88 25.57 -3.96 4.19
C CYS A 88 26.03 -5.09 5.12
N GLN A 89 25.13 -5.63 5.95
CA GLN A 89 25.48 -6.68 6.92
C GLN A 89 25.93 -7.96 6.21
N HIS A 90 25.28 -8.28 5.09
CA HIS A 90 25.56 -9.48 4.30
C HIS A 90 26.42 -9.21 3.05
N GLY A 91 27.21 -8.12 3.09
CA GLY A 91 28.19 -7.79 2.06
C GLY A 91 27.61 -7.18 0.77
N PRO A 92 28.43 -7.08 -0.31
CA PRO A 92 28.08 -6.34 -1.52
C PRO A 92 26.83 -6.85 -2.24
N ALA A 93 26.54 -8.16 -2.15
CA ALA A 93 25.37 -8.74 -2.79
C ALA A 93 24.04 -8.25 -2.19
N GLU A 94 24.00 -8.03 -0.87
CA GLU A 94 22.86 -7.40 -0.20
C GLU A 94 22.71 -5.95 -0.62
N CYS A 95 23.80 -5.21 -0.69
CA CYS A 95 23.78 -3.82 -1.16
C CYS A 95 23.27 -3.72 -2.59
N ALA A 96 23.70 -4.62 -3.49
CA ALA A 96 23.20 -4.70 -4.85
C ALA A 96 21.70 -5.04 -4.90
N GLY A 97 21.24 -6.00 -4.10
CA GLY A 97 19.82 -6.34 -3.97
C GLY A 97 18.97 -5.18 -3.44
N ASN A 98 19.40 -4.55 -2.35
CA ASN A 98 18.76 -3.38 -1.74
C ASN A 98 18.68 -2.20 -2.73
N ARG A 99 19.76 -1.96 -3.49
CA ARG A 99 19.81 -0.92 -4.51
C ARG A 99 18.87 -1.20 -5.67
N LEU A 100 18.89 -2.42 -6.23
CA LEU A 100 17.97 -2.81 -7.31
C LEU A 100 16.52 -2.60 -6.88
N GLN A 101 16.19 -3.02 -5.65
CA GLN A 101 14.86 -2.88 -5.10
C GLN A 101 14.45 -1.41 -4.97
N SER A 102 15.33 -0.58 -4.40
CA SER A 102 15.13 0.87 -4.28
C SER A 102 14.92 1.54 -5.63
N CYS A 103 15.69 1.15 -6.65
CA CYS A 103 15.56 1.70 -8.00
C CYS A 103 14.18 1.42 -8.61
N VAL A 104 13.65 0.20 -8.43
CA VAL A 104 12.32 -0.18 -8.93
C VAL A 104 11.21 0.50 -8.12
N LEU A 105 11.33 0.57 -6.80
CA LEU A 105 10.35 1.23 -5.94
C LEU A 105 10.20 2.73 -6.21
N ASN A 106 11.26 3.37 -6.73
CA ASN A 106 11.25 4.78 -7.15
C ASN A 106 10.62 5.02 -8.54
N GLN A 107 10.25 3.98 -9.28
CA GLN A 107 9.58 4.14 -10.57
C GLN A 107 8.06 4.36 -10.39
N PRO A 108 7.40 5.09 -11.31
CA PRO A 108 5.95 5.21 -11.34
C PRO A 108 5.28 3.83 -11.40
N SER A 109 4.56 3.47 -10.35
CA SER A 109 3.95 2.15 -10.16
C SER A 109 2.82 2.20 -9.14
N THR A 110 1.96 1.18 -9.14
CA THR A 110 0.96 1.00 -8.09
C THR A 110 1.58 0.37 -6.84
N GLN A 111 0.93 0.53 -5.68
CA GLN A 111 1.36 -0.17 -4.46
C GLN A 111 1.38 -1.68 -4.65
N ASP A 112 0.37 -2.24 -5.33
CA ASP A 112 0.29 -3.66 -5.63
C ASP A 112 1.51 -4.13 -6.45
N GLN A 113 1.89 -3.40 -7.49
CA GLN A 113 3.11 -3.69 -8.27
C GLN A 113 4.36 -3.65 -7.39
N ARG A 114 4.53 -2.61 -6.56
CA ARG A 114 5.69 -2.48 -5.66
C ARG A 114 5.79 -3.61 -4.65
N VAL A 115 4.69 -3.94 -3.97
CA VAL A 115 4.66 -5.01 -2.96
C VAL A 115 4.90 -6.38 -3.58
N ARG A 116 4.26 -6.68 -4.71
CA ARG A 116 4.46 -7.94 -5.44
C ARG A 116 5.89 -8.09 -5.93
N PHE A 117 6.46 -7.04 -6.52
CA PHE A 117 7.86 -7.04 -6.93
C PHE A 117 8.79 -7.29 -5.74
N ALA A 118 8.54 -6.60 -4.62
CA ALA A 118 9.37 -6.76 -3.43
C ALA A 118 9.32 -8.18 -2.86
N ILE A 119 8.14 -8.80 -2.81
CA ILE A 119 8.00 -10.21 -2.40
C ILE A 119 8.74 -11.13 -3.38
N CYS A 120 8.53 -10.96 -4.68
CA CYS A 120 9.18 -11.75 -5.72
C CYS A 120 10.71 -11.70 -5.60
N GLN A 121 11.30 -10.51 -5.54
CA GLN A 121 12.75 -10.34 -5.42
C GLN A 121 13.28 -10.96 -4.12
N MET A 122 12.56 -10.79 -3.00
CA MET A 122 12.96 -11.35 -1.71
C MET A 122 12.95 -12.89 -1.72
N LEU A 123 12.12 -13.51 -2.55
CA LEU A 123 12.01 -14.97 -2.71
C LEU A 123 12.88 -15.55 -3.84
N ALA A 124 13.44 -14.72 -4.72
CA ALA A 124 14.35 -15.16 -5.78
C ALA A 124 15.64 -15.77 -5.20
N ASN A 125 16.18 -16.76 -5.91
CA ASN A 125 17.48 -17.36 -5.61
C ASN A 125 18.59 -16.35 -5.87
N ASP A 126 18.58 -15.73 -7.06
CA ASP A 126 19.42 -14.57 -7.36
C ASP A 126 18.60 -13.28 -7.32
N LYS A 127 18.83 -12.49 -6.25
CA LYS A 127 18.12 -11.23 -5.99
C LYS A 127 18.56 -10.07 -6.89
N GLN A 128 19.56 -10.29 -7.74
CA GLN A 128 20.10 -9.32 -8.69
C GLN A 128 19.76 -9.71 -10.14
N ASN A 129 19.38 -10.95 -10.40
CA ASN A 129 19.01 -11.40 -11.73
C ASN A 129 17.67 -10.79 -12.15
N VAL A 130 17.74 -9.77 -12.99
CA VAL A 130 16.58 -9.02 -13.49
C VAL A 130 15.55 -9.93 -14.15
N GLU A 131 15.96 -11.04 -14.77
CA GLU A 131 15.03 -11.99 -15.37
C GLU A 131 14.31 -12.88 -14.35
N GLU A 132 14.94 -13.17 -13.21
CA GLU A 132 14.32 -13.95 -12.12
C GLU A 132 13.37 -13.08 -11.28
N VAL A 133 13.72 -11.82 -11.07
CA VAL A 133 12.99 -10.91 -10.17
C VAL A 133 11.80 -10.19 -10.84
N ARG A 134 11.40 -10.60 -12.05
CA ARG A 134 10.29 -9.94 -12.74
C ARG A 134 8.92 -10.43 -12.27
N PRO A 135 7.93 -9.54 -12.10
CA PRO A 135 6.58 -9.92 -11.67
C PRO A 135 5.84 -10.86 -12.63
N ASP A 136 6.21 -10.92 -13.92
CA ASP A 136 5.64 -11.84 -14.91
C ASP A 136 6.10 -13.29 -14.71
N LYS A 137 7.30 -13.51 -14.16
CA LYS A 137 7.78 -14.86 -13.81
C LYS A 137 7.17 -15.38 -12.53
N PHE A 138 6.85 -14.50 -11.60
CA PHE A 138 6.11 -14.84 -10.40
C PHE A 138 4.61 -14.62 -10.66
N TYR A 139 4.00 -15.54 -11.40
CA TYR A 139 2.55 -15.71 -11.31
C TYR A 139 2.25 -16.01 -9.85
N ILE A 140 1.85 -14.98 -9.10
CA ILE A 140 1.11 -15.11 -7.86
C ILE A 140 -0.22 -15.70 -8.31
N SER A 141 -0.23 -17.01 -8.59
CA SER A 141 -1.48 -17.72 -8.68
C SER A 141 -2.13 -17.52 -7.31
N GLU A 142 -3.39 -17.11 -7.30
CA GLU A 142 -4.20 -17.06 -6.09
C GLU A 142 -4.22 -18.43 -5.36
N ASN A 143 -3.69 -19.47 -6.00
CA ASN A 143 -3.56 -20.84 -5.52
C ASN A 143 -2.26 -21.14 -4.74
N ASN A 144 -1.20 -20.32 -4.82
CA ASN A 144 0.03 -20.51 -4.02
C ASN A 144 -0.02 -19.81 -2.65
N PHE A 145 -1.20 -19.33 -2.26
CA PHE A 145 -1.42 -18.65 -0.98
C PHE A 145 -1.94 -19.61 0.11
N TYR A 146 -2.33 -20.84 -0.27
CA TYR A 146 -2.95 -21.83 0.62
C TYR A 146 -2.15 -23.13 0.81
N SER A 147 -0.89 -23.19 0.40
CA SER A 147 -0.02 -24.36 0.61
C SER A 147 1.20 -24.04 1.46
#